data_AF-A0A2H0RP09-F1
#
_entry.id   AF-A0A2H0RP09-F1
#
_cell.length_a   1.000
_cell.length_b   1.000
_cell.length_c   1.000
_cell.angle_alpha   90.00
_cell.angle_beta   90.00
_cell.angle_gamma   90.00
#
_symmetry.space_group_name_H-M   'P 1'
#
loop_
_entity.id
_entity.type
_entity.pdbx_description
1 polymer ?
#
loop_
_entity_poly.entity_id
_entity_poly.type
_entity_poly.pdbx_seq_one_letter_code
_entity_poly.pdbx_strand_id
1 'polypeptide(L)'
;MLTIHDEEVRAIEDRAQEMRRDLIKMLTHAGSGHSAGPLDLAEIFATLYFHVMSYKRTMPNWKHRDRLYLSCGHVVPIQYVAMAHAGFFPKKELMSLRRYGTRLQGHPEYGVLPGIENTSGPLGNGSSQSCGAAYALRMNKSRSHVYCILSDGELEEGITWESAMFAGKEKLHNMTWIIDRNNIQIDGPTEVVMPLEGLRAKFEAFNFHVMEIDGHNVREIVDAIGQGHAVTEKPTVIIAHTIPGKGVDFMEYDYHWHGKPPNPQEARAALAQLRTLDGKIDSECN
;
A
#
# COMPACT_ATOMS: atom_id res chain seq x y z
N MET A 1 18.32 -12.77 -5.29
CA MET A 1 17.79 -11.88 -4.23
C MET A 1 17.55 -10.53 -4.85
N LEU A 2 16.45 -9.87 -4.49
CA LEU A 2 16.31 -8.43 -4.70
C LEU A 2 17.46 -7.76 -3.95
N THR A 3 18.17 -6.83 -4.59
CA THR A 3 19.30 -6.11 -4.02
C THR A 3 19.11 -4.64 -4.33
N ILE A 4 19.35 -3.77 -3.35
CA ILE A 4 19.20 -2.33 -3.51
C ILE A 4 20.42 -1.58 -2.99
N HIS A 5 20.94 -0.67 -3.79
CA HIS A 5 22.07 0.19 -3.44
C HIS A 5 21.61 1.47 -2.74
N ASP A 6 22.50 2.12 -1.99
CA ASP A 6 22.18 3.32 -1.20
C ASP A 6 21.61 4.48 -2.02
N GLU A 7 22.04 4.63 -3.27
CA GLU A 7 21.52 5.65 -4.18
C GLU A 7 20.07 5.34 -4.61
N GLU A 8 19.76 4.07 -4.83
CA GLU A 8 18.41 3.62 -5.17
C GLU A 8 17.46 3.75 -3.96
N VAL A 9 17.95 3.45 -2.76
CA VAL A 9 17.20 3.69 -1.51
C VAL A 9 16.80 5.16 -1.40
N ARG A 10 17.75 6.09 -1.52
CA ARG A 10 17.46 7.53 -1.47
C ARG A 10 16.48 7.96 -2.56
N ALA A 11 16.63 7.44 -3.78
CA ALA A 11 15.72 7.76 -4.88
C ALA A 11 14.27 7.28 -4.62
N ILE A 12 14.09 6.18 -3.89
CA ILE A 12 12.77 5.71 -3.47
C ILE A 12 12.22 6.57 -2.34
N GLU A 13 13.05 6.91 -1.34
CA GLU A 13 12.66 7.79 -0.23
C GLU A 13 12.21 9.18 -0.74
N ASP A 14 13.00 9.80 -1.63
CA ASP A 14 12.65 11.07 -2.27
C ASP A 14 11.32 10.96 -3.02
N ARG A 15 11.10 9.84 -3.71
CA ARG A 15 9.86 9.61 -4.45
C ARG A 15 8.67 9.42 -3.52
N ALA A 16 8.83 8.68 -2.42
CA ALA A 16 7.78 8.55 -1.40
C ALA A 16 7.36 9.92 -0.86
N GLN A 17 8.31 10.83 -0.66
CA GLN A 17 8.05 12.21 -0.22
C GLN A 17 7.31 13.04 -1.29
N GLU A 18 7.73 12.96 -2.56
CA GLU A 18 6.97 13.58 -3.65
C GLU A 18 5.55 13.01 -3.77
N MET A 19 5.39 11.70 -3.57
CA MET A 19 4.09 11.02 -3.57
C MET A 19 3.21 11.54 -2.44
N ARG A 20 3.72 11.72 -1.21
CA ARG A 20 2.96 12.36 -0.11
C ARG A 20 2.48 13.76 -0.47
N ARG A 21 3.33 14.57 -1.11
CA ARG A 21 2.96 15.93 -1.54
C ARG A 21 1.84 15.91 -2.58
N ASP A 22 1.91 15.02 -3.56
CA ASP A 22 0.88 14.88 -4.59
C ASP A 22 -0.42 14.29 -4.03
N LEU A 23 -0.33 13.38 -3.06
CA LEU A 23 -1.45 12.85 -2.29
C LEU A 23 -2.20 13.97 -1.54
N ILE A 24 -1.50 14.81 -0.76
CA ILE A 24 -2.12 15.94 -0.04
C ILE A 24 -2.85 16.88 -1.02
N LYS A 25 -2.21 17.24 -2.15
CA LYS A 25 -2.86 18.09 -3.18
C LYS A 25 -4.11 17.42 -3.74
N MET A 26 -4.03 16.12 -4.04
CA MET A 26 -5.13 15.35 -4.61
C MET A 26 -6.32 15.27 -3.65
N LEU A 27 -6.09 14.94 -2.38
CA LEU A 27 -7.14 14.87 -1.35
C LEU A 27 -7.77 16.23 -1.08
N THR A 28 -6.94 17.29 -1.00
CA THR A 28 -7.41 18.67 -0.82
C THR A 28 -8.32 19.10 -1.97
N HIS A 29 -7.92 18.78 -3.21
CA HIS A 29 -8.71 19.13 -4.40
C HIS A 29 -10.01 18.34 -4.49
N ALA A 30 -9.99 17.06 -4.12
CA ALA A 30 -11.18 16.23 -4.09
C ALA A 30 -12.18 16.69 -3.00
N GLY A 31 -11.67 17.20 -1.87
CA GLY A 31 -12.48 17.50 -0.69
C GLY A 31 -13.09 16.26 -0.05
N SER A 32 -12.56 15.07 -0.37
CA SER A 32 -13.03 13.77 0.08
C SER A 32 -11.91 12.72 -0.06
N GLY A 33 -11.78 11.82 0.91
CA GLY A 33 -10.82 10.73 0.87
C GLY A 33 -10.23 10.39 2.24
N HIS A 34 -9.25 9.50 2.23
CA HIS A 34 -8.55 8.98 3.42
C HIS A 34 -7.13 9.56 3.43
N SER A 35 -6.68 10.11 4.56
CA SER A 35 -5.37 10.77 4.63
C SER A 35 -4.31 9.90 5.30
N ALA A 36 -4.60 9.36 6.48
CA ALA A 36 -3.61 8.67 7.31
C ALA A 36 -2.99 7.44 6.61
N GLY A 37 -3.81 6.46 6.24
CA GLY A 37 -3.38 5.21 5.58
C GLY A 37 -2.78 5.36 4.16
N PRO A 38 -3.11 6.43 3.40
CA PRO A 38 -2.35 6.71 2.18
C PRO A 38 -0.96 7.34 2.43
N LEU A 39 -0.78 8.11 3.50
CA LEU A 39 0.48 8.81 3.79
C LEU A 39 1.57 7.87 4.33
N ASP A 40 1.17 6.93 5.18
CA ASP A 40 2.06 5.97 5.84
C ASP A 40 2.56 4.86 4.90
N LEU A 41 1.77 4.51 3.88
CA LEU A 41 2.12 3.52 2.85
C LEU A 41 3.01 4.06 1.72
N ALA A 42 3.47 5.31 1.77
CA ALA A 42 4.20 5.94 0.67
C ALA A 42 5.50 5.19 0.30
N GLU A 43 6.31 4.78 1.29
CA GLU A 43 7.54 4.01 1.04
C GLU A 43 7.24 2.62 0.45
N ILE A 44 6.20 1.94 0.93
CA ILE A 44 5.79 0.61 0.42
C ILE A 44 5.37 0.71 -1.05
N PHE A 45 4.48 1.65 -1.39
CA PHE A 45 4.06 1.84 -2.78
C PHE A 45 5.21 2.31 -3.67
N ALA A 46 6.08 3.21 -3.18
CA ALA A 46 7.26 3.62 -3.93
C ALA A 46 8.19 2.43 -4.21
N THR A 47 8.47 1.60 -3.21
CA THR A 47 9.32 0.42 -3.35
C THR A 47 8.72 -0.59 -4.33
N LEU A 48 7.42 -0.86 -4.22
CA LEU A 48 6.71 -1.77 -5.13
C LEU A 48 6.77 -1.30 -6.58
N TYR A 49 6.42 -0.04 -6.85
CA TYR A 49 6.35 0.47 -8.23
C TYR A 49 7.72 0.78 -8.85
N PHE A 50 8.73 1.15 -8.07
CA PHE A 50 9.98 1.67 -8.62
C PHE A 50 11.19 0.74 -8.46
N HIS A 51 11.03 -0.39 -7.76
CA HIS A 51 12.12 -1.35 -7.58
C HIS A 51 11.69 -2.82 -7.68
N VAL A 52 10.55 -3.18 -7.08
CA VAL A 52 10.20 -4.59 -6.89
C VAL A 52 9.36 -5.18 -8.03
N MET A 53 8.26 -4.52 -8.42
CA MET A 53 7.30 -5.12 -9.36
C MET A 53 7.79 -5.07 -10.80
N SER A 54 7.67 -6.19 -11.49
CA SER A 54 7.85 -6.29 -12.93
C SER A 54 6.56 -5.90 -13.65
N TYR A 55 6.56 -4.78 -14.36
CA TYR A 55 5.43 -4.37 -15.20
C TYR A 55 5.91 -3.51 -16.39
N LYS A 56 5.01 -3.26 -17.35
CA LYS A 56 5.26 -2.37 -18.47
C LYS A 56 4.24 -1.24 -18.44
N ARG A 57 4.68 -0.02 -18.14
CA ARG A 57 3.79 1.16 -18.04
C ARG A 57 2.94 1.41 -19.30
N THR A 58 3.45 1.07 -20.48
CA THR A 58 2.72 1.19 -21.76
C THR A 58 1.81 -0.01 -22.08
N MET A 59 1.88 -1.08 -21.29
CA MET A 59 1.08 -2.30 -21.43
C MET A 59 0.57 -2.75 -20.05
N PRO A 60 -0.39 -2.01 -19.45
CA PRO A 60 -0.91 -2.31 -18.11
C PRO A 60 -1.52 -3.72 -17.98
N ASN A 61 -1.96 -4.31 -19.09
CA ASN A 61 -2.52 -5.67 -19.14
C ASN A 61 -1.49 -6.73 -19.58
N TRP A 62 -0.19 -6.42 -19.52
CA TRP A 62 0.86 -7.38 -19.89
C TRP A 62 0.74 -8.66 -19.06
N LYS A 63 0.65 -9.82 -19.73
CA LYS A 63 0.33 -11.11 -19.11
C LYS A 63 1.33 -11.55 -18.04
N HIS A 64 2.60 -11.17 -18.19
CA HIS A 64 3.70 -11.60 -17.31
C HIS A 64 4.08 -10.54 -16.26
N ARG A 65 3.27 -9.50 -16.07
CA ARG A 65 3.48 -8.53 -15.00
C ARG A 65 3.23 -9.16 -13.63
N ASP A 66 3.82 -8.57 -12.60
CA ASP A 66 3.39 -8.73 -11.22
C ASP A 66 2.10 -7.95 -10.98
N ARG A 67 1.30 -8.42 -10.03
CA ARG A 67 -0.04 -7.88 -9.76
C ARG A 67 -0.12 -7.34 -8.36
N LEU A 68 -0.62 -6.11 -8.23
CA LEU A 68 -0.87 -5.49 -6.93
C LEU A 68 -2.37 -5.43 -6.67
N TYR A 69 -2.80 -6.18 -5.67
CA TYR A 69 -4.14 -6.13 -5.11
C TYR A 69 -4.16 -5.15 -3.93
N LEU A 70 -5.24 -4.40 -3.82
CA LEU A 70 -5.48 -3.53 -2.69
C LEU A 70 -6.70 -4.05 -1.93
N SER A 71 -6.49 -4.57 -0.72
CA SER A 71 -7.57 -5.12 0.11
C SER A 71 -8.24 -4.03 0.93
N CYS A 72 -7.42 -3.19 1.58
CA CYS A 72 -7.82 -1.93 2.18
C CYS A 72 -8.09 -0.85 1.10
N GLY A 73 -9.10 -1.05 0.26
CA GLY A 73 -9.36 -0.23 -0.94
C GLY A 73 -9.49 1.28 -0.70
N HIS A 74 -9.80 1.68 0.53
CA HIS A 74 -9.91 3.08 0.92
C HIS A 74 -8.59 3.85 0.78
N VAL A 75 -7.43 3.15 0.80
CA VAL A 75 -6.10 3.76 0.63
C VAL A 75 -5.69 3.94 -0.83
N VAL A 76 -6.56 3.63 -1.81
CA VAL A 76 -6.25 3.75 -3.25
C VAL A 76 -5.67 5.09 -3.71
N PRO A 77 -5.93 6.25 -3.06
CA PRO A 77 -5.22 7.48 -3.37
C PRO A 77 -3.69 7.33 -3.53
N ILE A 78 -2.99 6.62 -2.63
CA ILE A 78 -1.54 6.46 -2.76
C ILE A 78 -1.14 5.56 -3.94
N GLN A 79 -1.96 4.54 -4.26
CA GLN A 79 -1.75 3.70 -5.45
C GLN A 79 -1.89 4.53 -6.73
N TYR A 80 -2.89 5.40 -6.83
CA TYR A 80 -3.05 6.28 -7.99
C TYR A 80 -1.87 7.23 -8.13
N VAL A 81 -1.39 7.79 -7.03
CA VAL A 81 -0.20 8.65 -7.04
C VAL A 81 1.02 7.86 -7.52
N ALA A 82 1.27 6.66 -6.99
CA ALA A 82 2.37 5.79 -7.44
C ALA A 82 2.27 5.47 -8.94
N MET A 83 1.09 5.11 -9.43
CA MET A 83 0.82 4.84 -10.85
C MET A 83 1.07 6.06 -11.75
N ALA A 84 0.67 7.26 -11.31
CA ALA A 84 0.92 8.50 -12.04
C ALA A 84 2.42 8.81 -12.14
N HIS A 85 3.16 8.62 -11.04
CA HIS A 85 4.62 8.75 -11.01
C HIS A 85 5.32 7.68 -11.87
N ALA A 86 4.80 6.46 -11.92
CA ALA A 86 5.28 5.37 -12.77
C ALA A 86 4.94 5.56 -14.27
N GLY A 87 4.10 6.55 -14.59
CA GLY A 87 3.74 6.92 -15.97
C GLY A 87 2.62 6.08 -16.57
N PHE A 88 1.74 5.49 -15.76
CA PHE A 88 0.50 4.87 -16.25
C PHE A 88 -0.47 5.91 -16.83
N PHE A 89 -0.45 7.12 -16.29
CA PHE A 89 -1.25 8.26 -16.75
C PHE A 89 -0.63 9.59 -16.29
N PRO A 90 -1.02 10.74 -16.89
CA PRO A 90 -0.44 12.04 -16.53
C PRO A 90 -0.78 12.48 -15.09
N LYS A 91 0.21 12.98 -14.34
CA LYS A 91 0.01 13.47 -12.94
C LYS A 91 -1.14 14.46 -12.76
N LYS A 92 -1.43 15.31 -13.76
CA LYS A 92 -2.57 16.25 -13.71
C LYS A 92 -3.92 15.57 -13.49
N GLU A 93 -4.05 14.30 -13.89
CA GLU A 93 -5.26 13.52 -13.74
C GLU A 93 -5.55 13.18 -12.27
N LEU A 94 -4.57 13.23 -11.36
CA LEU A 94 -4.79 13.05 -9.93
C LEU A 94 -5.87 13.99 -9.38
N MET A 95 -6.01 15.20 -9.94
CA MET A 95 -7.05 16.16 -9.55
C MET A 95 -8.48 15.70 -9.93
N SER A 96 -8.62 14.58 -10.61
CA SER A 96 -9.91 13.99 -10.97
C SER A 96 -10.46 13.01 -9.92
N LEU A 97 -9.71 12.73 -8.83
CA LEU A 97 -10.13 11.82 -7.77
C LEU A 97 -11.58 12.08 -7.32
N ARG A 98 -12.39 11.01 -7.29
CA ARG A 98 -13.79 11.01 -6.84
C ARG A 98 -14.72 11.94 -7.63
N ARG A 99 -14.30 12.41 -8.81
CA ARG A 99 -15.18 13.18 -9.70
C ARG A 99 -15.99 12.25 -10.59
N TYR A 100 -17.26 12.59 -10.77
CA TYR A 100 -18.19 11.82 -11.61
C TYR A 100 -17.64 11.65 -13.03
N GLY A 101 -17.76 10.43 -13.56
CA GLY A 101 -17.33 10.09 -14.93
C GLY A 101 -15.81 9.98 -15.14
N THR A 102 -15.01 10.06 -14.07
CA THR A 102 -13.55 9.89 -14.16
C THR A 102 -13.14 8.46 -13.82
N ARG A 103 -11.86 8.12 -13.97
CA ARG A 103 -11.36 6.76 -13.67
C ARG A 103 -10.61 6.64 -12.34
N LEU A 104 -10.42 7.75 -11.63
CA LEU A 104 -9.83 7.75 -10.29
C LEU A 104 -10.95 7.77 -9.25
N GLN A 105 -11.43 6.57 -8.92
CA GLN A 105 -12.61 6.36 -8.07
C GLN A 105 -12.26 6.46 -6.57
N GLY A 106 -13.28 6.49 -5.71
CA GLY A 106 -13.07 6.61 -4.26
C GLY A 106 -12.49 5.35 -3.59
N HIS A 107 -12.62 4.22 -4.28
CA HIS A 107 -12.06 2.90 -4.03
C HIS A 107 -11.59 2.35 -5.40
N PRO A 108 -10.67 1.38 -5.47
CA PRO A 108 -10.22 0.87 -6.76
C PRO A 108 -11.37 0.14 -7.45
N GLU A 109 -11.47 0.32 -8.77
CA GLU A 109 -12.46 -0.36 -9.60
C GLU A 109 -11.76 -1.05 -10.78
N TYR A 110 -11.84 -2.38 -10.81
CA TYR A 110 -11.31 -3.17 -11.90
C TYR A 110 -12.06 -2.85 -13.21
N GLY A 111 -11.30 -2.71 -14.31
CA GLY A 111 -11.84 -2.39 -15.63
C GLY A 111 -12.03 -0.90 -15.91
N VAL A 112 -11.95 -0.04 -14.89
CA VAL A 112 -12.09 1.42 -15.03
C VAL A 112 -10.74 2.09 -15.27
N LEU A 113 -9.74 1.81 -14.44
CA LEU A 113 -8.35 2.26 -14.61
C LEU A 113 -7.43 1.09 -14.98
N PRO A 114 -6.82 1.06 -16.18
CA PRO A 114 -5.89 0.01 -16.55
C PRO A 114 -4.69 -0.07 -15.58
N GLY A 115 -4.42 -1.28 -15.07
CA GLY A 115 -3.38 -1.54 -14.07
C GLY A 115 -3.90 -1.73 -12.64
N ILE A 116 -5.19 -1.47 -12.40
CA ILE A 116 -5.89 -1.89 -11.18
C ILE A 116 -6.33 -3.34 -11.33
N GLU A 117 -5.96 -4.19 -10.37
CA GLU A 117 -6.21 -5.64 -10.43
C GLU A 117 -7.54 -6.06 -9.81
N ASN A 118 -8.13 -5.22 -8.94
CA ASN A 118 -9.37 -5.54 -8.26
C ASN A 118 -10.28 -4.35 -8.00
N THR A 119 -11.58 -4.65 -7.89
CA THR A 119 -12.53 -3.79 -7.20
C THR A 119 -12.53 -4.17 -5.72
N SER A 120 -12.23 -3.21 -4.84
CA SER A 120 -12.27 -3.38 -3.39
C SER A 120 -12.89 -2.16 -2.71
N GLY A 121 -12.80 -2.09 -1.37
CA GLY A 121 -13.52 -1.14 -0.54
C GLY A 121 -14.17 -1.86 0.63
N PRO A 122 -15.05 -2.85 0.38
CA PRO A 122 -15.43 -3.78 1.43
C PRO A 122 -14.19 -4.57 1.88
N LEU A 123 -13.85 -4.42 3.15
CA LEU A 123 -12.65 -4.99 3.76
C LEU A 123 -12.67 -6.53 3.65
N GLY A 124 -11.49 -7.11 3.55
CA GLY A 124 -11.21 -8.55 3.43
C GLY A 124 -11.35 -9.12 2.02
N ASN A 125 -12.02 -8.43 1.09
CA ASN A 125 -12.24 -8.99 -0.24
C ASN A 125 -10.96 -9.09 -1.08
N GLY A 126 -10.03 -8.13 -0.97
CA GLY A 126 -8.78 -8.15 -1.72
C GLY A 126 -7.87 -9.31 -1.32
N SER A 127 -7.86 -9.71 -0.04
CA SER A 127 -7.09 -10.86 0.42
C SER A 127 -7.58 -12.14 -0.26
N SER A 128 -8.90 -12.35 -0.34
CA SER A 128 -9.49 -13.51 -1.05
C SER A 128 -9.20 -13.48 -2.56
N GLN A 129 -9.37 -12.32 -3.20
CA GLN A 129 -9.08 -12.14 -4.62
C GLN A 129 -7.60 -12.39 -4.95
N SER A 130 -6.68 -11.92 -4.09
CA SER A 130 -5.24 -12.12 -4.26
C SER A 130 -4.84 -13.61 -4.18
N CYS A 131 -5.45 -14.38 -3.26
CA CYS A 131 -5.27 -15.82 -3.17
C CYS A 131 -5.72 -16.53 -4.46
N GLY A 132 -6.91 -16.20 -4.97
CA GLY A 132 -7.42 -16.76 -6.22
C GLY A 132 -6.51 -16.45 -7.42
N ALA A 133 -6.00 -15.22 -7.48
CA ALA A 133 -5.09 -14.79 -8.53
C ALA A 133 -3.75 -15.54 -8.48
N ALA A 134 -3.14 -15.67 -7.29
CA ALA A 134 -1.90 -16.39 -7.09
C ALA A 134 -2.05 -17.88 -7.44
N TYR A 135 -3.16 -18.50 -7.00
CA TYR A 135 -3.49 -19.88 -7.32
C TYR A 135 -3.62 -20.09 -8.84
N ALA A 136 -4.35 -19.22 -9.54
CA ALA A 136 -4.51 -19.29 -11.00
C ALA A 136 -3.19 -19.05 -11.76
N LEU A 137 -2.35 -18.13 -11.31
CA LEU A 137 -1.02 -17.90 -11.91
C LEU A 137 -0.12 -19.13 -11.78
N ARG A 138 -0.15 -19.80 -10.62
CA ARG A 138 0.58 -21.04 -10.39
C ARG A 138 0.09 -22.19 -11.27
N MET A 139 -1.23 -22.37 -11.41
CA MET A 139 -1.80 -23.36 -12.34
C MET A 139 -1.33 -23.13 -13.79
N ASN A 140 -1.16 -21.86 -14.17
CA ASN A 140 -0.66 -21.46 -15.47
C ASN A 140 0.87 -21.49 -15.60
N LYS A 141 1.60 -21.98 -14.58
CA LYS A 141 3.08 -21.98 -14.53
C LYS A 141 3.67 -20.59 -14.79
N SER A 142 2.97 -19.54 -14.36
CA SER A 142 3.47 -18.17 -14.48
C SER A 142 4.62 -17.93 -13.50
N ARG A 143 5.52 -17.01 -13.88
CA ARG A 143 6.57 -16.48 -12.99
C ARG A 143 6.16 -15.16 -12.31
N SER A 144 4.95 -14.67 -12.59
CA SER A 144 4.41 -13.46 -11.97
C SER A 144 4.17 -13.66 -10.47
N HIS A 145 4.41 -12.60 -9.71
CA HIS A 145 4.11 -12.52 -8.28
C HIS A 145 2.84 -11.72 -8.03
N VAL A 146 2.14 -12.05 -6.94
CA VAL A 146 0.98 -11.31 -6.44
C VAL A 146 1.34 -10.61 -5.14
N TYR A 147 1.21 -9.30 -5.11
CA TYR A 147 1.28 -8.51 -3.89
C TYR A 147 -0.12 -8.12 -3.47
N CYS A 148 -0.39 -8.13 -2.16
CA CYS A 148 -1.65 -7.63 -1.61
C CYS A 148 -1.35 -6.73 -0.41
N ILE A 149 -1.87 -5.51 -0.43
CA ILE A 149 -1.82 -4.61 0.72
C ILE A 149 -3.11 -4.78 1.53
N LEU A 150 -2.95 -5.05 2.82
CA LEU A 150 -4.03 -5.17 3.81
C LEU A 150 -3.82 -4.09 4.88
N SER A 151 -4.88 -3.67 5.56
CA SER A 151 -4.76 -2.90 6.81
C SER A 151 -4.92 -3.80 8.03
N ASP A 152 -4.42 -3.38 9.19
CA ASP A 152 -4.62 -4.11 10.43
C ASP A 152 -6.09 -4.17 10.87
N GLY A 153 -6.86 -3.07 10.79
CA GLY A 153 -8.30 -3.08 11.06
C GLY A 153 -9.11 -4.00 10.13
N GLU A 154 -8.60 -4.27 8.92
CA GLU A 154 -9.23 -5.24 8.01
C GLU A 154 -9.08 -6.69 8.49
N LEU A 155 -8.09 -6.99 9.34
CA LEU A 155 -7.87 -8.33 9.86
C LEU A 155 -8.94 -8.77 10.86
N GLU A 156 -9.88 -7.89 11.20
CA GLU A 156 -11.08 -8.23 11.97
C GLU A 156 -12.11 -8.98 11.13
N GLU A 157 -12.03 -8.88 9.80
CA GLU A 157 -12.92 -9.57 8.88
C GLU A 157 -12.59 -11.07 8.79
N GLY A 158 -13.62 -11.91 8.97
CA GLY A 158 -13.49 -13.37 8.94
C GLY A 158 -12.92 -13.90 7.61
N ILE A 159 -13.28 -13.26 6.49
CA ILE A 159 -12.84 -13.65 5.15
C ILE A 159 -11.31 -13.58 4.99
N THR A 160 -10.63 -12.71 5.73
CA THR A 160 -9.17 -12.61 5.67
C THR A 160 -8.52 -13.87 6.25
N TRP A 161 -9.08 -14.41 7.34
CA TRP A 161 -8.61 -15.65 7.95
C TRP A 161 -8.96 -16.88 7.12
N GLU A 162 -10.12 -16.91 6.47
CA GLU A 162 -10.46 -17.94 5.48
C GLU A 162 -9.49 -17.93 4.30
N SER A 163 -9.13 -16.73 3.83
CA SER A 163 -8.15 -16.53 2.76
C SER A 163 -6.75 -17.01 3.18
N ALA A 164 -6.34 -16.74 4.43
CA ALA A 164 -5.08 -17.19 4.98
C ALA A 164 -5.02 -18.73 5.10
N MET A 165 -6.09 -19.37 5.60
CA MET A 165 -6.20 -20.84 5.62
C MET A 165 -5.98 -21.44 4.23
N PHE A 166 -6.66 -20.89 3.22
CA PHE A 166 -6.52 -21.35 1.84
C PHE A 166 -5.10 -21.13 1.29
N ALA A 167 -4.51 -19.96 1.50
CA ALA A 167 -3.15 -19.65 1.04
C ALA A 167 -2.11 -20.59 1.63
N GLY A 168 -2.21 -20.89 2.93
CA GLY A 168 -1.35 -21.83 3.64
C GLY A 168 -1.49 -23.26 3.14
N LYS A 169 -2.73 -23.75 3.01
CA LYS A 169 -3.05 -25.08 2.45
C LYS A 169 -2.48 -25.24 1.06
N GLU A 170 -2.66 -24.21 0.23
CA GLU A 170 -2.18 -24.22 -1.14
C GLU A 170 -0.69 -23.90 -1.27
N LYS A 171 0.02 -23.45 -0.22
CA LYS A 171 1.43 -23.04 -0.34
C LYS A 171 1.63 -22.02 -1.46
N LEU A 172 0.84 -20.94 -1.44
CA LEU A 172 0.87 -19.86 -2.44
C LEU A 172 2.15 -19.00 -2.33
N HIS A 173 3.31 -19.58 -2.60
CA HIS A 173 4.62 -18.91 -2.50
C HIS A 173 4.80 -17.76 -3.49
N ASN A 174 4.04 -17.73 -4.59
CA ASN A 174 4.01 -16.63 -5.56
C ASN A 174 3.11 -15.47 -5.11
N MET A 175 2.92 -15.33 -3.80
CA MET A 175 2.11 -14.29 -3.17
C MET A 175 2.81 -13.74 -1.93
N THR A 176 2.80 -12.40 -1.80
CA THR A 176 3.25 -11.68 -0.61
C THR A 176 2.14 -10.75 -0.15
N TRP A 177 1.65 -10.96 1.06
CA TRP A 177 0.82 -9.99 1.76
C TRP A 177 1.69 -9.00 2.51
N ILE A 178 1.31 -7.73 2.49
CA ILE A 178 1.92 -6.66 3.27
C ILE A 178 0.81 -6.03 4.09
N ILE A 179 0.90 -6.15 5.41
CA ILE A 179 -0.04 -5.59 6.36
C ILE A 179 0.48 -4.25 6.81
N ASP A 180 -0.30 -3.20 6.57
CA ASP A 180 -0.15 -1.89 7.18
C ASP A 180 -0.53 -1.97 8.65
N ARG A 181 0.46 -2.06 9.54
CA ARG A 181 0.28 -2.14 10.98
C ARG A 181 0.52 -0.76 11.60
N ASN A 182 -0.47 0.12 11.43
CA ASN A 182 -0.42 1.52 11.88
C ASN A 182 -1.21 1.79 13.18
N ASN A 183 -1.84 0.74 13.74
CA ASN A 183 -2.52 0.73 15.04
C ASN A 183 -3.78 1.61 15.13
N ILE A 184 -4.33 2.10 14.00
CA ILE A 184 -5.55 2.92 14.00
C ILE A 184 -6.66 2.31 13.15
N GLN A 185 -7.90 2.60 13.53
CA GLN A 185 -9.07 2.44 12.68
C GLN A 185 -10.08 3.56 12.94
N ILE A 186 -11.27 3.49 12.32
CA ILE A 186 -12.24 4.60 12.32
C ILE A 186 -12.59 5.06 13.74
N ASP A 187 -12.86 4.13 14.65
CA ASP A 187 -13.34 4.43 16.00
C ASP A 187 -12.22 4.49 17.06
N GLY A 188 -10.95 4.51 16.65
CA GLY A 188 -9.81 4.68 17.54
C GLY A 188 -8.69 3.66 17.32
N PRO A 189 -7.81 3.48 18.32
CA PRO A 189 -6.73 2.52 18.25
C PRO A 189 -7.25 1.08 18.15
N THR A 190 -6.62 0.25 17.32
CA THR A 190 -6.99 -1.16 17.17
C THR A 190 -6.91 -1.93 18.48
N GLU A 191 -5.99 -1.55 19.36
CA GLU A 191 -5.75 -2.10 20.71
C GLU A 191 -6.90 -1.82 21.69
N VAL A 192 -7.81 -0.91 21.34
CA VAL A 192 -8.99 -0.58 22.15
C VAL A 192 -10.26 -1.14 21.52
N VAL A 193 -10.40 -0.97 20.20
CA VAL A 193 -11.61 -1.37 19.48
C VAL A 193 -11.69 -2.90 19.34
N MET A 194 -10.64 -3.55 18.83
CA MET A 194 -10.56 -5.00 18.67
C MET A 194 -9.09 -5.47 18.60
N PRO A 195 -8.47 -5.83 19.73
CA PRO A 195 -7.05 -6.15 19.78
C PRO A 195 -6.63 -7.34 18.90
N LEU A 196 -5.55 -7.17 18.13
CA LEU A 196 -5.04 -8.17 17.19
C LEU A 196 -3.91 -9.05 17.74
N GLU A 197 -3.63 -9.00 19.04
CA GLU A 197 -2.47 -9.64 19.70
C GLU A 197 -2.14 -11.06 19.20
N GLY A 198 -0.85 -11.36 19.14
CA GLY A 198 -0.34 -12.62 18.58
C GLY A 198 -0.42 -12.67 17.05
N LEU A 199 -0.37 -11.53 16.36
CA LEU A 199 -0.56 -11.45 14.91
C LEU A 199 0.39 -12.36 14.13
N ARG A 200 1.68 -12.33 14.46
CA ARG A 200 2.68 -13.27 13.92
C ARG A 200 2.25 -14.72 14.10
N ALA A 201 1.91 -15.10 15.32
CA ALA A 201 1.54 -16.48 15.65
C ALA A 201 0.28 -16.94 14.90
N LYS A 202 -0.71 -16.05 14.68
CA LYS A 202 -1.91 -16.35 13.88
C LYS A 202 -1.54 -16.72 12.45
N PHE A 203 -0.68 -15.93 11.79
CA PHE A 203 -0.24 -16.24 10.43
C PHE A 203 0.68 -17.48 10.35
N GLU A 204 1.57 -17.67 11.32
CA GLU A 204 2.39 -18.89 11.42
C GLU A 204 1.52 -20.14 11.57
N ALA A 205 0.43 -20.07 12.35
CA ALA A 205 -0.54 -21.16 12.49
C ALA A 205 -1.26 -21.48 11.16
N PHE A 206 -1.42 -20.49 10.28
CA PHE A 206 -1.90 -20.67 8.90
C PHE A 206 -0.78 -21.01 7.90
N ASN A 207 0.39 -21.46 8.37
CA ASN A 207 1.52 -21.88 7.53
C ASN A 207 2.10 -20.77 6.63
N PHE A 208 2.06 -19.51 7.06
CA PHE A 208 2.78 -18.43 6.40
C PHE A 208 4.25 -18.39 6.85
N HIS A 209 5.10 -17.86 5.96
CA HIS A 209 6.35 -17.26 6.37
C HIS A 209 6.09 -15.81 6.78
N VAL A 210 6.42 -15.46 8.02
CA VAL A 210 6.08 -14.17 8.62
C VAL A 210 7.33 -13.35 8.87
N MET A 211 7.34 -12.12 8.38
CA MET A 211 8.37 -11.12 8.65
C MET A 211 7.74 -9.89 9.28
N GLU A 212 8.51 -9.19 10.11
CA GLU A 212 8.14 -7.90 10.68
C GLU A 212 9.23 -6.90 10.33
N ILE A 213 8.84 -5.71 9.91
CA ILE A 213 9.75 -4.66 9.45
C ILE A 213 9.28 -3.28 9.91
N ASP A 214 10.19 -2.31 9.89
CA ASP A 214 9.82 -0.90 9.82
C ASP A 214 9.29 -0.57 8.40
N GLY A 215 8.00 -0.22 8.31
CA GLY A 215 7.32 0.12 7.06
C GLY A 215 7.79 1.44 6.42
N HIS A 216 8.63 2.21 7.11
CA HIS A 216 9.27 3.41 6.58
C HIS A 216 10.75 3.21 6.22
N ASN A 217 11.28 1.98 6.40
CA ASN A 217 12.63 1.63 6.00
C ASN A 217 12.60 0.90 4.66
N VAL A 218 12.94 1.61 3.58
CA VAL A 218 12.98 1.08 2.21
C VAL A 218 13.86 -0.17 2.09
N ARG A 219 14.99 -0.23 2.80
CA ARG A 219 15.88 -1.38 2.75
C ARG A 219 15.25 -2.62 3.38
N GLU A 220 14.61 -2.46 4.53
CA GLU A 220 13.88 -3.56 5.18
C GLU A 220 12.71 -4.05 4.32
N ILE A 221 11.98 -3.15 3.65
CA ILE A 221 10.92 -3.54 2.71
C ILE A 221 11.50 -4.42 1.57
N VAL A 222 12.59 -3.97 0.94
CA VAL A 222 13.23 -4.72 -0.15
C VAL A 222 13.77 -6.06 0.33
N ASP A 223 14.46 -6.08 1.47
CA ASP A 223 15.08 -7.28 2.02
C ASP A 223 14.01 -8.30 2.41
N ALA A 224 12.90 -7.87 3.03
CA ALA A 224 11.79 -8.75 3.39
C ALA A 224 11.10 -9.34 2.16
N ILE A 225 10.83 -8.53 1.13
CA ILE A 225 10.26 -9.05 -0.13
C ILE A 225 11.25 -10.03 -0.79
N GLY A 226 12.54 -9.69 -0.81
CA GLY A 226 13.60 -10.55 -1.33
C GLY A 226 13.72 -11.90 -0.62
N GLN A 227 13.60 -11.90 0.71
CA GLN A 227 13.55 -13.12 1.52
C GLN A 227 12.27 -13.91 1.25
N GLY A 228 11.12 -13.25 1.17
CA GLY A 228 9.84 -13.86 0.84
C GLY A 228 9.85 -14.58 -0.52
N HIS A 229 10.50 -14.01 -1.54
CA HIS A 229 10.67 -14.65 -2.84
C HIS A 229 11.55 -15.92 -2.81
N ALA A 230 12.43 -16.05 -1.80
CA ALA A 230 13.26 -17.24 -1.63
C ALA A 230 12.51 -18.39 -0.92
N VAL A 231 11.38 -18.10 -0.26
CA VAL A 231 10.51 -19.09 0.37
C VAL A 231 9.59 -19.69 -0.70
N THR A 232 9.64 -21.01 -0.88
CA THR A 232 8.89 -21.69 -1.97
C THR A 232 7.82 -22.64 -1.47
N GLU A 233 7.81 -22.93 -0.18
CA GLU A 233 6.96 -23.90 0.49
C GLU A 233 5.81 -23.27 1.29
N LYS A 234 5.76 -21.94 1.37
CA LYS A 234 4.75 -21.15 2.12
C LYS A 234 4.41 -19.84 1.39
N PRO A 235 3.19 -19.31 1.54
CA PRO A 235 2.94 -17.90 1.26
C PRO A 235 3.72 -17.01 2.24
N THR A 236 4.02 -15.78 1.83
CA THR A 236 4.70 -14.79 2.68
C THR A 236 3.72 -13.72 3.16
N VAL A 237 3.86 -13.32 4.43
CA VAL A 237 3.25 -12.11 4.97
C VAL A 237 4.32 -11.26 5.64
N ILE A 238 4.28 -9.96 5.34
CA ILE A 238 5.11 -8.93 5.92
C ILE A 238 4.19 -8.06 6.77
N ILE A 239 4.44 -8.01 8.07
CA ILE A 239 3.78 -7.08 8.98
C ILE A 239 4.67 -5.83 9.01
N ALA A 240 4.25 -4.78 8.33
CA ALA A 240 4.99 -3.53 8.24
C ALA A 240 4.46 -2.56 9.30
N HIS A 241 5.27 -2.27 10.31
CA HIS A 241 4.92 -1.31 11.36
C HIS A 241 5.08 0.10 10.81
N THR A 242 4.00 0.86 10.80
CA THR A 242 3.88 2.17 10.14
C THR A 242 3.30 3.21 11.09
N ILE A 243 3.52 4.48 10.77
CA ILE A 243 3.01 5.63 11.53
C ILE A 243 1.86 6.22 10.73
N PRO A 244 0.61 6.12 11.17
CA PRO A 244 -0.52 6.60 10.39
C PRO A 244 -0.40 8.10 10.19
N GLY A 245 -0.55 8.60 8.95
CA GLY A 245 -0.35 10.02 8.66
C GLY A 245 1.12 10.46 8.50
N LYS A 246 2.04 9.50 8.33
CA LYS A 246 3.50 9.74 8.26
C LYS A 246 3.90 10.98 7.46
N GLY A 247 4.78 11.78 8.05
CA GLY A 247 5.38 12.96 7.43
C GLY A 247 4.56 14.24 7.56
N VAL A 248 3.45 14.19 8.30
CA VAL A 248 2.64 15.36 8.64
C VAL A 248 2.32 15.33 10.13
N ASP A 249 3.06 16.11 10.93
CA ASP A 249 3.07 16.00 12.41
C ASP A 249 1.68 16.00 13.06
N PHE A 250 0.75 16.83 12.55
CA PHE A 250 -0.59 16.93 13.12
C PHE A 250 -1.55 15.83 12.64
N MET A 251 -1.11 14.96 11.73
CA MET A 251 -1.81 13.75 11.30
C MET A 251 -1.21 12.48 11.90
N GLU A 252 0.07 12.52 12.31
CA GLU A 252 0.75 11.35 12.88
C GLU A 252 0.03 10.84 14.15
N TYR A 253 -0.25 9.53 14.18
CA TYR A 253 -0.91 8.83 15.31
C TYR A 253 -2.35 9.27 15.63
N ASP A 254 -2.97 10.10 14.79
CA ASP A 254 -4.33 10.59 15.01
C ASP A 254 -5.34 9.92 14.07
N TYR A 255 -6.14 9.01 14.64
CA TYR A 255 -7.15 8.24 13.90
C TYR A 255 -8.25 9.11 13.27
N HIS A 256 -8.44 10.36 13.72
CA HIS A 256 -9.40 11.28 13.09
C HIS A 256 -9.01 11.60 11.63
N TRP A 257 -7.76 11.37 11.24
CA TRP A 257 -7.27 11.51 9.87
C TRP A 257 -7.47 10.26 9.00
N HIS A 258 -8.08 9.20 9.53
CA HIS A 258 -8.40 7.99 8.76
C HIS A 258 -9.26 8.33 7.54
N GLY A 259 -10.43 8.94 7.74
CA GLY A 259 -11.42 9.26 6.69
C GLY A 259 -11.60 10.75 6.37
N LYS A 260 -10.68 11.61 6.84
CA LYS A 260 -10.76 13.07 6.70
C LYS A 260 -9.71 13.59 5.72
N PRO A 261 -10.09 14.31 4.65
CA PRO A 261 -9.15 15.06 3.82
C PRO A 261 -8.74 16.38 4.52
N PRO A 262 -7.52 16.93 4.27
CA PRO A 262 -7.14 18.22 4.79
C PRO A 262 -7.92 19.37 4.13
N ASN A 263 -8.28 20.37 4.92
CA ASN A 263 -8.80 21.64 4.42
C ASN A 263 -7.66 22.50 3.80
N PRO A 264 -7.95 23.62 3.12
CA PRO A 264 -6.90 24.41 2.46
C PRO A 264 -5.79 24.94 3.38
N GLN A 265 -6.07 25.20 4.66
CA GLN A 265 -5.07 25.65 5.63
C GLN A 265 -4.21 24.47 6.12
N GLU A 266 -4.85 23.37 6.51
CA GLU A 266 -4.17 22.12 6.90
C GLU A 266 -3.28 21.61 5.76
N ALA A 267 -3.76 21.67 4.52
CA ALA A 267 -3.00 21.28 3.33
C ALA A 267 -1.75 22.14 3.11
N ARG A 268 -1.83 23.46 3.35
CA ARG A 268 -0.65 24.34 3.26
C ARG A 268 0.39 23.99 4.33
N ALA A 269 -0.04 23.67 5.55
CA ALA A 269 0.84 23.26 6.64
C ALA A 269 1.51 21.91 6.33
N ALA A 270 0.73 20.90 5.92
CA ALA A 270 1.25 19.59 5.53
C ALA A 270 2.25 19.71 4.37
N LEU A 271 1.94 20.50 3.34
CA LEU A 271 2.85 20.70 2.20
C LEU A 271 4.12 21.47 2.58
N ALA A 272 4.12 22.27 3.65
CA ALA A 272 5.32 22.91 4.15
C ALA A 272 6.23 21.89 4.85
N GLN A 273 5.68 21.06 5.74
CA GLN A 273 6.41 19.97 6.41
C GLN A 273 7.04 18.99 5.40
N LEU A 274 6.25 18.53 4.43
CA LEU A 274 6.71 17.59 3.40
C LEU A 274 7.75 18.18 2.42
N ARG A 275 7.95 19.50 2.39
CA ARG A 275 8.99 20.14 1.56
C ARG A 275 10.34 20.22 2.27
N THR A 276 10.34 20.36 3.58
CA THR A 276 11.57 20.53 4.35
C THR A 276 12.19 19.20 4.77
N LEU A 277 11.56 18.05 4.48
CA LEU A 277 12.00 16.72 4.91
C LEU A 277 12.30 16.67 6.42
N ASP A 278 11.36 17.13 7.25
CA ASP A 278 11.56 17.33 8.69
C ASP A 278 12.74 18.26 9.03
N GLY A 279 12.98 19.27 8.20
CA GLY A 279 14.08 20.23 8.37
C GLY A 279 15.44 19.74 7.87
N LYS A 280 15.51 18.63 7.12
CA LYS A 280 16.74 18.18 6.45
C LYS A 280 17.08 19.01 5.20
N ILE A 281 16.13 19.79 4.68
CA ILE A 281 16.34 20.75 3.59
C ILE A 281 15.81 22.11 4.04
N ASP A 282 16.67 23.12 4.00
CA ASP A 282 16.26 24.52 4.16
C ASP A 282 15.32 24.89 3.02
N SER A 283 14.08 25.29 3.31
CA SER A 283 13.17 25.72 2.24
C SER A 283 13.70 27.01 1.62
N GLU A 284 13.95 26.99 0.31
CA GLU A 284 14.14 28.20 -0.49
C GLU A 284 12.81 28.96 -0.62
N CYS A 285 12.39 29.62 0.46
CA CYS A 285 11.34 30.63 0.49
C CYS A 285 11.59 31.55 1.70
N ASN A 286 12.42 32.58 1.48
CA ASN A 286 12.06 33.95 1.89
C ASN A 286 11.28 34.57 0.73
#